data_AF-A0A948UGU1-F1
#
_entry.id   AF-A0A948UGU1-F1
#
_cell.length_a   1.000
_cell.length_b   1.000
_cell.length_c   1.000
_cell.angle_alpha   90.00
_cell.angle_beta   90.00
_cell.angle_gamma   90.00
#
_symmetry.space_group_name_H-M   'P 1'
#
loop_
_entity.id
_entity.type
_entity.pdbx_description
1 polymer ?
#
loop_
_entity_poly.entity_id
_entity_poly.type
_entity_poly.pdbx_seq_one_letter_code
_entity_poly.pdbx_strand_id
1 'polypeptide(L)'
;MSNKKFNNLSEQELVDILNQGKLSDKELMDLVEAMKNWGLSGSIMAVDDPNSEEGKAAIEYIEYHKKLPESYYKNMPKEEIEKAGKVLSSQKAITEDKKRALMILAHTGNIAAYKILEEYEKNPDLELKIWINLAVQECQSFLKRDIIGQPVLTVGRITKVGRNDSCLCGSGKKFKKCCLNKYLCES
;
A
#
# COMPACT_ATOMS: atom_id res chain seq x y z
N MET A 1 -3.30 17.39 -26.40
CA MET A 1 -4.59 16.85 -26.88
C MET A 1 -5.02 15.78 -25.89
N SER A 2 -6.12 15.99 -25.16
CA SER A 2 -6.68 15.01 -24.22
C SER A 2 -6.98 13.72 -24.97
N ASN A 3 -6.37 12.61 -24.54
CA ASN A 3 -6.59 11.31 -25.15
C ASN A 3 -8.01 10.85 -24.79
N LYS A 4 -8.92 10.80 -25.77
CA LYS A 4 -10.34 10.45 -25.57
C LYS A 4 -10.56 9.00 -25.09
N LYS A 5 -9.49 8.20 -25.00
CA LYS A 5 -9.50 6.75 -24.73
C LYS A 5 -10.21 6.38 -23.42
N PHE A 6 -10.11 7.21 -22.39
CA PHE A 6 -10.63 6.92 -21.06
C PHE A 6 -11.86 7.76 -20.69
N ASN A 7 -12.48 8.45 -21.64
CA ASN A 7 -13.68 9.23 -21.35
C ASN A 7 -14.88 8.27 -21.20
N ASN A 8 -15.67 8.45 -20.13
CA ASN A 8 -16.92 7.73 -19.88
C ASN A 8 -16.78 6.21 -19.68
N LEU A 9 -15.70 5.73 -19.05
CA LEU A 9 -15.65 4.32 -18.64
C LEU A 9 -16.68 4.05 -17.55
N SER A 10 -17.34 2.91 -17.61
CA SER A 10 -18.04 2.32 -16.48
C SER A 10 -17.03 1.85 -15.41
N GLU A 11 -17.52 1.64 -14.19
CA GLU A 11 -16.71 1.11 -13.08
C GLU A 11 -16.08 -0.25 -13.45
N GLN A 12 -16.83 -1.13 -14.11
CA GLN A 12 -16.33 -2.44 -14.52
C GLN A 12 -15.22 -2.32 -15.57
N GLU A 13 -15.38 -1.45 -16.57
CA GLU A 13 -14.34 -1.25 -17.59
C GLU A 13 -13.05 -0.68 -16.97
N LEU A 14 -13.17 0.23 -16.00
CA LEU A 14 -12.02 0.75 -15.26
C LEU A 14 -11.30 -0.38 -14.51
N VAL A 15 -12.04 -1.21 -13.78
CA VAL A 15 -11.49 -2.36 -13.04
C VAL A 15 -10.78 -3.33 -14.00
N ASP A 16 -11.38 -3.64 -15.14
CA ASP A 16 -10.81 -4.54 -16.14
C ASP A 16 -9.50 -3.98 -16.73
N ILE A 17 -9.45 -2.68 -17.02
CA ILE A 17 -8.24 -2.01 -17.52
C ILE A 17 -7.11 -2.08 -16.48
N LEU A 18 -7.42 -1.77 -15.21
CA LEU A 18 -6.43 -1.79 -14.13
C LEU A 18 -5.91 -3.21 -13.87
N ASN A 19 -6.79 -4.21 -13.88
CA ASN A 19 -6.41 -5.62 -13.68
C ASN A 19 -5.58 -6.19 -14.83
N GLN A 20 -5.82 -5.75 -16.08
CA GLN A 20 -5.00 -6.18 -17.22
C GLN A 20 -3.57 -5.66 -17.12
N GLY A 21 -3.36 -4.48 -16.52
CA GLY A 21 -2.02 -3.89 -16.29
C GLY A 21 -1.24 -3.53 -17.56
N LYS A 22 -1.86 -3.61 -18.74
CA LYS A 22 -1.23 -3.34 -20.05
C LYS A 22 -1.40 -1.87 -20.44
N LEU A 23 -0.84 -0.99 -19.62
CA LEU A 23 -0.83 0.46 -19.88
C LEU A 23 0.61 0.92 -20.07
N SER A 24 0.87 1.68 -21.14
CA SER A 24 2.09 2.49 -21.22
C SER A 24 2.07 3.59 -20.16
N ASP A 25 3.23 4.14 -19.80
CA ASP A 25 3.31 5.24 -18.81
C ASP A 25 2.43 6.43 -19.19
N LYS A 26 2.35 6.75 -20.50
CA LYS A 26 1.47 7.80 -21.00
C LYS A 26 -0.01 7.46 -20.80
N GLU A 27 -0.41 6.24 -21.12
CA GLU A 27 -1.79 5.79 -20.94
C GLU A 27 -2.18 5.73 -19.46
N LEU A 28 -1.26 5.33 -18.58
CA LEU A 28 -1.47 5.37 -17.14
C LEU A 28 -1.72 6.80 -16.65
N MET A 29 -0.93 7.77 -17.11
CA MET A 29 -1.12 9.18 -16.75
C MET A 29 -2.43 9.75 -17.29
N ASP A 30 -2.78 9.43 -18.55
CA ASP A 30 -4.06 9.83 -19.13
C ASP A 30 -5.24 9.24 -18.33
N LEU A 31 -5.14 8.00 -17.87
CA LEU A 31 -6.15 7.33 -17.03
C LEU A 31 -6.26 7.99 -15.65
N VAL A 32 -5.13 8.28 -15.00
CA VAL A 32 -5.09 8.98 -13.70
C VAL A 32 -5.78 10.32 -13.80
N GLU A 33 -5.55 11.08 -14.87
CA GLU A 33 -6.20 12.37 -15.06
C GLU A 33 -7.71 12.23 -15.26
N ALA A 34 -8.16 11.24 -16.03
CA ALA A 34 -9.59 10.93 -16.17
C ALA A 34 -10.24 10.57 -14.82
N MET A 35 -9.59 9.71 -14.03
CA MET A 35 -10.08 9.30 -12.71
C MET A 35 -10.18 10.48 -11.73
N LYS A 36 -9.20 11.40 -11.72
CA LYS A 36 -9.30 12.64 -10.92
C LYS A 36 -10.50 13.49 -11.31
N ASN A 37 -10.74 13.64 -12.62
CA ASN A 37 -11.88 14.40 -13.14
C ASN A 37 -13.23 13.75 -12.79
N TRP A 38 -13.26 12.44 -12.50
CA TRP A 38 -14.43 11.74 -11.96
C TRP A 38 -14.58 11.86 -10.44
N GLY A 39 -13.67 12.56 -9.76
CA GLY A 39 -13.72 12.71 -8.31
C GLY A 39 -13.05 11.58 -7.54
N LEU A 40 -12.40 10.62 -8.21
CA LEU A 40 -11.79 9.47 -7.56
C LEU A 40 -10.50 9.88 -6.83
N SER A 41 -10.35 9.37 -5.60
CA SER A 41 -9.14 9.50 -4.80
C SER A 41 -8.63 8.11 -4.41
N GLY A 42 -7.32 7.97 -4.27
CA GLY A 42 -6.70 6.71 -3.90
C GLY A 42 -5.27 6.58 -4.43
N SER A 43 -4.78 5.35 -4.46
CA SER A 43 -3.45 5.00 -4.95
C SER A 43 -3.54 3.93 -6.02
N ILE A 44 -2.79 4.09 -7.11
CA ILE A 44 -2.58 3.07 -8.13
C ILE A 44 -1.17 2.52 -7.97
N MET A 45 -1.06 1.21 -7.77
CA MET A 45 0.22 0.53 -7.61
C MET A 45 0.53 -0.33 -8.83
N ALA A 46 1.55 0.04 -9.58
CA ALA A 46 2.10 -0.81 -10.64
C ALA A 46 3.01 -1.87 -10.01
N VAL A 47 2.77 -3.15 -10.29
CA VAL A 47 3.61 -4.25 -9.79
C VAL A 47 4.36 -4.87 -10.97
N ASP A 48 5.70 -4.75 -10.96
CA ASP A 48 6.53 -5.19 -12.09
C ASP A 48 6.60 -6.72 -12.22
N ASP A 49 6.68 -7.41 -11.09
CA ASP A 49 6.71 -8.88 -11.03
C ASP A 49 5.71 -9.35 -9.97
N PRO A 50 4.48 -9.75 -10.35
CA PRO A 50 3.46 -10.19 -9.40
C PRO A 50 3.85 -11.49 -8.66
N ASN A 51 4.82 -12.24 -9.19
CA ASN A 51 5.30 -13.48 -8.57
C ASN A 51 6.52 -13.26 -7.65
N SER A 52 7.07 -12.04 -7.62
CA SER A 52 8.08 -11.66 -6.63
C SER A 52 7.46 -11.61 -5.22
N GLU A 53 8.30 -11.71 -4.19
CA GLU A 53 7.82 -11.63 -2.80
C GLU A 53 7.20 -10.25 -2.50
N GLU A 54 7.76 -9.18 -3.08
CA GLU A 54 7.20 -7.84 -2.96
C GLU A 54 5.87 -7.70 -3.71
N GLY A 55 5.77 -8.29 -4.90
CA GLY A 55 4.55 -8.30 -5.70
C GLY A 55 3.42 -9.06 -5.02
N LYS A 56 3.70 -10.26 -4.50
CA LYS A 56 2.74 -11.04 -3.70
C LYS A 56 2.26 -10.27 -2.48
N ALA A 57 3.18 -9.65 -1.73
CA ALA A 57 2.82 -8.89 -0.53
C ALA A 57 1.93 -7.68 -0.87
N ALA A 58 2.21 -6.98 -1.98
CA ALA A 58 1.39 -5.87 -2.43
C ALA A 58 -0.01 -6.31 -2.90
N ILE A 59 -0.09 -7.41 -3.65
CA ILE A 59 -1.38 -7.99 -4.07
C ILE A 59 -2.17 -8.43 -2.85
N GLU A 60 -1.53 -9.10 -1.88
CA GLU A 60 -2.18 -9.52 -0.65
C GLU A 60 -2.77 -8.33 0.13
N TYR A 61 -2.03 -7.23 0.26
CA TYR A 61 -2.50 -5.99 0.88
C TYR A 61 -3.76 -5.46 0.18
N ILE A 62 -3.74 -5.39 -1.16
CA ILE A 62 -4.88 -4.93 -1.96
C ILE A 62 -6.09 -5.85 -1.76
N GLU A 63 -5.91 -7.16 -1.81
CA GLU A 63 -7.01 -8.11 -1.62
C GLU A 63 -7.57 -8.11 -0.21
N TYR A 64 -6.74 -7.78 0.79
CA TYR A 64 -7.16 -7.72 2.19
C TYR A 64 -8.27 -6.70 2.45
N HIS A 65 -8.40 -5.67 1.60
CA HIS A 65 -9.47 -4.68 1.70
C HIS A 65 -10.87 -5.31 1.68
N LYS A 66 -11.01 -6.45 0.98
CA LYS A 66 -12.27 -7.22 0.89
C LYS A 66 -12.66 -7.89 2.21
N LYS A 67 -11.71 -8.07 3.14
CA LYS A 67 -11.95 -8.68 4.46
C LYS A 67 -12.43 -7.68 5.51
N LEU A 68 -12.29 -6.38 5.26
CA LEU A 68 -12.67 -5.36 6.23
C LEU A 68 -14.14 -4.98 6.11
N PRO A 69 -14.86 -4.80 7.23
CA PRO A 69 -16.25 -4.35 7.20
C PRO A 69 -16.37 -2.93 6.61
N GLU A 70 -17.43 -2.68 5.84
CA GLU A 70 -17.68 -1.38 5.21
C GLU A 70 -17.75 -0.20 6.22
N SER A 71 -18.12 -0.50 7.47
CA SER A 71 -18.18 0.49 8.55
C SER A 71 -16.83 1.15 8.87
N TYR A 72 -15.72 0.46 8.60
CA TYR A 72 -14.37 0.99 8.86
C TYR A 72 -13.99 2.15 7.94
N TYR A 73 -14.64 2.27 6.78
CA TYR A 73 -14.38 3.33 5.79
C TYR A 73 -15.14 4.63 6.08
N LYS A 74 -16.16 4.60 6.95
CA LYS A 74 -17.07 5.75 7.14
C LYS A 74 -16.69 6.63 8.33
N ASN A 75 -16.40 6.04 9.49
CA ASN A 75 -15.96 6.77 10.70
C ASN A 75 -15.37 5.78 11.70
N MET A 76 -14.04 5.77 11.84
CA MET A 76 -13.38 4.87 12.78
C MET A 76 -13.31 5.47 14.19
N PRO A 77 -13.76 4.73 15.22
CA PRO A 77 -13.62 5.19 16.61
C PRO A 77 -12.15 5.35 17.01
N LYS A 78 -11.84 6.39 17.79
CA LYS A 78 -10.47 6.61 18.34
C LYS A 78 -9.94 5.40 19.10
N GLU A 79 -10.83 4.69 19.81
CA GLU A 79 -10.48 3.48 20.56
C GLU A 79 -9.91 2.38 19.65
N GLU A 80 -10.41 2.24 18.42
CA GLU A 80 -9.91 1.25 17.46
C GLU A 80 -8.53 1.62 16.92
N ILE A 81 -8.24 2.91 16.73
CA ILE A 81 -6.91 3.41 16.37
C ILE A 81 -5.90 3.07 17.47
N GLU A 82 -6.25 3.30 18.73
CA GLU A 82 -5.38 2.97 19.87
C GLU A 82 -5.15 1.47 20.01
N LYS A 83 -6.19 0.65 19.83
CA LYS A 83 -6.06 -0.82 19.84
C LYS A 83 -5.16 -1.31 18.72
N ALA A 84 -5.33 -0.82 17.50
CA ALA A 84 -4.49 -1.18 16.36
C ALA A 84 -3.03 -0.80 16.60
N GLY A 85 -2.75 0.40 17.15
CA GLY A 85 -1.39 0.79 17.51
C GLY A 85 -0.75 -0.13 18.55
N LYS A 86 -1.50 -0.54 19.59
CA LYS A 86 -1.03 -1.52 20.58
C LYS A 86 -0.67 -2.86 19.93
N VAL A 87 -1.49 -3.35 19.00
CA VAL A 87 -1.22 -4.59 18.26
C VAL A 87 0.07 -4.49 17.44
N LEU A 88 0.29 -3.39 16.71
CA LEU A 88 1.53 -3.22 15.92
C LEU A 88 2.79 -3.17 16.79
N SER A 89 2.72 -2.50 17.93
CA SER A 89 3.84 -2.40 18.86
C SER A 89 4.15 -3.72 19.60
N SER A 90 3.24 -4.69 19.58
CA SER A 90 3.37 -5.93 20.32
C SER A 90 4.28 -6.93 19.60
N GLN A 91 5.34 -7.37 20.28
CA GLN A 91 6.18 -8.48 19.82
C GLN A 91 5.47 -9.84 19.88
N LYS A 92 4.38 -9.96 20.65
CA LYS A 92 3.61 -11.20 20.80
C LYS A 92 2.45 -11.32 19.80
N ALA A 93 2.09 -10.22 19.13
CA ALA A 93 1.00 -10.24 18.16
C ALA A 93 1.42 -11.03 16.92
N ILE A 94 0.53 -11.89 16.45
CA ILE A 94 0.73 -12.67 15.24
C ILE A 94 0.61 -11.77 13.99
N THR A 95 1.22 -12.19 12.89
CA THR A 95 1.27 -11.43 11.64
C THR A 95 -0.12 -11.01 11.14
N GLU A 96 -1.12 -11.89 11.24
CA GLU A 96 -2.49 -11.60 10.78
C GLU A 96 -3.16 -10.44 11.55
N ASP A 97 -2.98 -10.38 12.88
CA ASP A 97 -3.51 -9.29 13.70
C ASP A 97 -2.83 -7.95 13.34
N LYS A 98 -1.52 -8.00 13.06
CA LYS A 98 -0.77 -6.82 12.60
C LYS A 98 -1.21 -6.37 11.21
N LYS A 99 -1.47 -7.28 10.27
CA LYS A 99 -2.05 -6.97 8.95
C LYS A 99 -3.38 -6.24 9.10
N ARG A 100 -4.28 -6.75 9.94
CA ARG A 100 -5.54 -6.10 10.26
C ARG A 100 -5.32 -4.70 10.85
N ALA A 101 -4.41 -4.57 11.81
CA ALA A 101 -4.11 -3.29 12.44
C ALA A 101 -3.55 -2.25 11.44
N LEU A 102 -2.64 -2.66 10.54
CA LEU A 102 -2.14 -1.79 9.46
C LEU A 102 -3.30 -1.27 8.60
N MET A 103 -4.25 -2.13 8.25
CA MET A 103 -5.35 -1.76 7.37
C MET A 103 -6.35 -0.83 8.02
N ILE A 104 -6.64 -1.10 9.30
CA ILE A 104 -7.43 -0.20 10.14
C ILE A 104 -6.80 1.20 10.14
N LEU A 105 -5.50 1.31 10.37
CA LEU A 105 -4.82 2.60 10.46
C LEU A 105 -4.70 3.30 9.09
N ALA A 106 -4.44 2.55 8.01
CA ALA A 106 -4.27 3.07 6.65
C ALA A 106 -5.48 3.90 6.19
N HIS A 107 -6.70 3.40 6.40
CA HIS A 107 -7.91 4.00 5.80
C HIS A 107 -8.51 5.15 6.62
N THR A 108 -7.95 5.45 7.79
CA THR A 108 -8.53 6.47 8.67
C THR A 108 -8.31 7.89 8.18
N GLY A 109 -7.26 8.15 7.39
CA GLY A 109 -6.85 9.51 7.05
C GLY A 109 -6.64 10.39 8.29
N ASN A 110 -6.19 9.81 9.41
CA ASN A 110 -6.08 10.51 10.69
C ASN A 110 -4.61 10.73 11.09
N ILE A 111 -4.28 11.92 11.60
CA ILE A 111 -2.92 12.27 12.02
C ILE A 111 -2.39 11.34 13.12
N ALA A 112 -3.24 10.90 14.06
CA ALA A 112 -2.83 9.96 15.11
C ALA A 112 -2.50 8.59 14.53
N ALA A 113 -3.30 8.09 13.59
CA ALA A 113 -3.02 6.84 12.90
C ALA A 113 -1.73 6.93 12.06
N TYR A 114 -1.55 8.03 11.33
CA TYR A 114 -0.33 8.29 10.56
C TYR A 114 0.92 8.24 11.46
N LYS A 115 0.91 8.88 12.63
CA LYS A 115 2.03 8.84 13.58
C LYS A 115 2.34 7.44 14.08
N ILE A 116 1.33 6.60 14.31
CA ILE A 116 1.51 5.20 14.70
C ILE A 116 2.18 4.41 13.57
N LEU A 117 1.71 4.60 12.33
CA LEU A 117 2.28 3.96 11.16
C LEU A 117 3.74 4.39 10.93
N GLU A 118 4.02 5.70 10.98
CA GLU A 118 5.36 6.27 10.83
C GLU A 118 6.34 5.74 11.90
N GLU A 119 5.87 5.54 13.13
CA GLU A 119 6.70 4.94 14.19
C GLU A 119 7.02 3.47 13.90
N TYR A 120 6.01 2.68 13.50
CA TYR A 120 6.20 1.27 13.17
C TYR A 120 7.07 1.06 11.91
N GLU A 121 6.99 1.96 10.92
CA GLU A 121 7.80 1.95 9.69
C GLU A 121 9.30 2.05 9.96
N LYS A 122 9.72 2.64 11.08
CA LYS A 122 11.15 2.74 11.46
C LYS A 122 11.79 1.38 11.70
N ASN A 123 11.03 0.41 12.21
CA ASN A 123 11.52 -0.94 12.48
C ASN A 123 10.37 -1.97 12.38
N PRO A 124 9.88 -2.25 11.17
CA PRO A 124 8.73 -3.13 10.98
C PRO A 124 9.15 -4.60 11.06
N ASP A 125 8.17 -5.48 11.25
CA ASP A 125 8.39 -6.91 11.01
C ASP A 125 8.75 -7.11 9.53
N LEU A 126 9.76 -7.94 9.26
CA LEU A 126 10.32 -8.09 7.91
C LEU A 126 9.26 -8.46 6.87
N GLU A 127 8.32 -9.34 7.24
CA GLU A 127 7.20 -9.80 6.41
C GLU A 127 6.18 -8.69 6.11
N LEU A 128 6.12 -7.66 6.95
CA LEU A 128 5.15 -6.57 6.86
C LEU A 128 5.76 -5.30 6.26
N LYS A 129 7.01 -5.34 5.78
CA LYS A 129 7.66 -4.14 5.25
C LYS A 129 6.91 -3.53 4.05
N ILE A 130 6.42 -4.35 3.12
CA ILE A 130 5.62 -3.85 1.99
C ILE A 130 4.28 -3.32 2.49
N TRP A 131 3.65 -4.03 3.44
CA TRP A 131 2.37 -3.63 4.02
C TRP A 131 2.43 -2.27 4.71
N ILE A 132 3.45 -2.00 5.55
CA ILE A 132 3.56 -0.71 6.23
C ILE A 132 3.80 0.43 5.23
N ASN A 133 4.63 0.22 4.22
CA ASN A 133 4.88 1.24 3.20
C ASN A 133 3.59 1.63 2.47
N LEU A 134 2.78 0.63 2.10
CA LEU A 134 1.48 0.86 1.45
C LEU A 134 0.49 1.56 2.40
N ALA A 135 0.41 1.09 3.65
CA ALA A 135 -0.46 1.68 4.67
C ALA A 135 -0.15 3.16 4.95
N VAL A 136 1.14 3.52 5.04
CA VAL A 136 1.60 4.90 5.23
C VAL A 136 1.19 5.76 4.03
N GLN A 137 1.46 5.30 2.80
CA GLN A 137 1.13 6.04 1.58
C GLN A 137 -0.38 6.27 1.43
N GLU A 138 -1.17 5.26 1.76
CA GLU A 138 -2.63 5.35 1.71
C GLU A 138 -3.16 6.32 2.78
N CYS A 139 -2.68 6.23 4.02
CA CYS A 139 -3.02 7.16 5.09
C CYS A 139 -2.67 8.61 4.72
N GLN A 140 -1.48 8.83 4.15
CA GLN A 140 -1.05 10.14 3.64
C GLN A 140 -1.96 10.65 2.52
N SER A 141 -2.42 9.76 1.63
CA SER A 141 -3.27 10.14 0.51
C SER A 141 -4.64 10.62 0.99
N PHE A 142 -5.24 9.92 1.98
CA PHE A 142 -6.48 10.36 2.63
C PHE A 142 -6.31 11.69 3.38
N LEU A 143 -5.25 11.83 4.18
CA LEU A 143 -4.93 13.09 4.86
C LEU A 143 -4.78 14.26 3.86
N LYS A 144 -4.05 14.02 2.77
CA LYS A 144 -3.81 15.02 1.73
C LYS A 144 -5.10 15.42 1.01
N ARG A 145 -5.98 14.46 0.70
CA ARG A 145 -7.31 14.74 0.13
C ARG A 145 -8.09 15.69 1.04
N ASP A 146 -8.14 15.39 2.34
CA ASP A 146 -8.91 16.17 3.30
C ASP A 146 -8.33 17.58 3.49
N ILE A 147 -7.00 17.74 3.42
CA ILE A 147 -6.33 19.05 3.49
C ILE A 147 -6.57 19.89 2.22
N ILE A 148 -6.43 19.29 1.04
CA ILE A 148 -6.52 20.01 -0.24
C ILE A 148 -7.97 20.24 -0.66
N GLY A 149 -8.90 19.39 -0.21
CA GLY A 149 -10.31 19.43 -0.60
C GLY A 149 -10.56 19.04 -2.06
N GLN A 150 -9.60 18.32 -2.68
CA GLN A 150 -9.68 17.87 -4.07
C GLN A 150 -9.28 16.40 -4.18
N PRO A 151 -9.70 15.70 -5.25
CA PRO A 151 -9.31 14.32 -5.47
C PRO A 151 -7.80 14.15 -5.58
N VAL A 152 -7.24 13.19 -4.86
CA VAL A 152 -5.81 12.87 -4.87
C VAL A 152 -5.63 11.46 -5.39
N LEU A 153 -4.95 11.33 -6.53
CA LEU A 153 -4.44 10.05 -7.01
C LEU A 153 -2.92 10.03 -6.92
N THR A 154 -2.39 9.01 -6.25
CA THR A 154 -0.96 8.70 -6.20
C THR A 154 -0.68 7.50 -7.09
N VAL A 155 0.46 7.53 -7.79
CA VAL A 155 0.93 6.40 -8.61
C VAL A 155 2.24 5.92 -8.01
N GLY A 156 2.25 4.69 -7.53
CA GLY A 156 3.41 4.01 -7.00
C GLY A 156 3.84 2.84 -7.86
N ARG A 157 5.05 2.34 -7.63
CA ARG A 157 5.60 1.17 -8.32
C ARG A 157 6.25 0.23 -7.32
N ILE A 158 5.81 -1.03 -7.32
CA ILE A 158 6.42 -2.13 -6.56
C ILE A 158 7.38 -2.85 -7.49
N THR A 159 8.65 -2.81 -7.12
CA THR A 159 9.74 -3.45 -7.85
C THR A 159 10.34 -4.55 -6.99
N LYS A 160 10.77 -5.64 -7.64
CA LYS A 160 11.47 -6.73 -6.97
C LYS A 160 12.81 -6.24 -6.43
N VAL A 161 13.14 -6.57 -5.18
CA VAL A 161 14.44 -6.22 -4.62
C VAL A 161 15.55 -6.94 -5.38
N GLY A 162 16.48 -6.15 -5.91
CA GLY A 162 17.67 -6.64 -6.56
C GLY A 162 18.66 -7.25 -5.56
N ARG A 163 19.36 -8.31 -5.97
CA ARG A 163 20.39 -8.99 -5.14
C ARG A 163 21.45 -8.02 -4.59
N ASN A 164 21.75 -6.96 -5.32
CA ASN A 164 22.77 -5.98 -4.94
C ASN A 164 22.22 -4.77 -4.17
N ASP A 165 20.90 -4.66 -4.02
CA ASP A 165 20.25 -3.52 -3.38
C ASP A 165 20.44 -3.57 -1.86
N SER A 166 20.22 -2.46 -1.18
CA SER A 166 20.24 -2.40 0.27
C SER A 166 19.21 -3.36 0.86
N CYS A 167 19.62 -4.13 1.85
CA CYS A 167 18.78 -5.16 2.46
C CYS A 167 17.63 -4.51 3.23
N LEU A 168 16.43 -5.02 2.99
CA LEU A 168 15.20 -4.48 3.56
C LEU A 168 15.12 -4.56 5.09
N CYS A 169 15.91 -5.41 5.75
CA CYS A 169 15.97 -5.50 7.21
C CYS A 169 16.74 -4.37 7.92
N GLY A 170 17.21 -3.35 7.19
CA GLY A 170 17.91 -2.20 7.79
C GLY A 170 19.36 -2.48 8.22
N SER A 171 19.92 -3.64 7.89
CA SER A 171 21.29 -4.02 8.28
C SER A 171 22.42 -3.22 7.62
N GLY A 172 22.10 -2.34 6.66
CA GLY A 172 23.08 -1.60 5.84
C GLY A 172 23.86 -2.48 4.84
N LYS A 173 23.59 -3.79 4.78
CA LYS A 173 24.24 -4.73 3.85
C LYS A 173 23.46 -4.83 2.54
N LYS A 174 24.10 -5.33 1.48
CA LYS A 174 23.39 -5.75 0.25
C LYS A 174 22.46 -6.93 0.55
N PHE A 175 21.32 -7.02 -0.10
CA PHE A 175 20.31 -8.07 0.09
C PHE A 175 20.92 -9.47 -0.03
N LYS A 176 21.76 -9.69 -1.06
CA LYS A 176 22.48 -10.97 -1.25
C LYS A 176 23.41 -11.35 -0.11
N LYS A 177 23.95 -10.38 0.63
CA LYS A 177 24.90 -10.61 1.73
C LYS A 177 24.22 -10.64 3.09
N CYS A 178 22.89 -10.60 3.14
CA CYS A 178 22.12 -10.57 4.36
C CYS A 178 20.94 -11.54 4.26
N CYS A 179 19.72 -11.05 4.03
CA CYS A 179 18.52 -11.89 4.07
C CYS A 179 18.52 -12.99 3.00
N LEU A 180 19.09 -12.80 1.81
CA LEU A 180 19.12 -13.86 0.79
C LEU A 180 19.96 -15.08 1.20
N ASN A 181 21.08 -14.85 1.91
CA ASN A 181 21.98 -15.93 2.33
C ASN A 181 21.59 -16.56 3.68
N LYS A 182 20.72 -15.91 4.47
CA LYS A 182 20.22 -16.50 5.73
C LYS A 182 19.45 -17.81 5.50
N TYR A 183 18.81 -17.96 4.34
CA TYR A 183 18.06 -19.17 3.97
C TYR A 183 18.90 -20.26 3.29
N LEU A 184 20.21 -20.04 3.09
CA LEU A 184 21.12 -20.99 2.42
C LEU A 184 22.06 -21.71 3.41
N CYS A 185 21.84 -21.55 4.72
CA CYS A 185 22.65 -22.20 5.76
C CYS A 185 21.88 -23.26 6.58
N GLU A 186 20.63 -23.57 6.22
CA GLU A 186 19.86 -24.70 6.76
C GLU A 186 19.66 -25.74 5.65
N SER A 187 20.75 -26.26 5.10
CA SER A 187 20.78 -27.39 4.17
C SER A 187 21.90 -28.35 4.57
#